data_AF-A0A6N8IID4-F1
#
_entry.id   AF-A0A6N8IID4-F1
#
_cell.length_a   1.000
_cell.length_b   1.000
_cell.length_c   1.000
_cell.angle_alpha   90.00
_cell.angle_beta   90.00
_cell.angle_gamma   90.00
#
_symmetry.space_group_name_H-M   'P 1'
#
loop_
_entity.id
_entity.type
_entity.pdbx_description
1 polymer ?
#
loop_
_entity_poly.entity_id
_entity_poly.type
_entity_poly.pdbx_seq_one_letter_code
_entity_poly.pdbx_strand_id
1 'polypeptide(L)' 'MAEFQPDPFLTSLGLSIDEQRAYDAYCDAVVDASEAEIARTGVTYTLDEVFEQAHAEIERLKREYPREDLGRPCSQ' A
#
# COMPACT_ATOMS: atom_id res chain seq x y z
N MET A 1 20.97 18.42 7.33
CA MET A 1 19.95 17.35 7.42
C MET A 1 19.14 17.61 8.67
N ALA A 2 17.81 17.62 8.59
CA ALA A 2 16.97 17.72 9.76
C ALA A 2 17.23 16.52 10.68
N GLU A 3 17.13 16.72 11.99
CA GLU A 3 17.26 15.64 12.97
C GLU A 3 16.04 14.72 12.87
N PHE A 4 16.28 13.40 12.82
CA PHE A 4 15.20 12.41 12.74
C PHE A 4 14.36 12.46 14.01
N GLN A 5 13.07 12.76 13.88
CA GLN A 5 12.09 12.70 14.96
C GLN A 5 11.33 11.38 14.89
N PRO A 6 11.42 10.51 15.91
CA PRO A 6 10.65 9.29 15.96
C PRO A 6 9.16 9.60 15.95
N ASP A 7 8.39 8.87 15.15
CA ASP A 7 6.95 9.03 15.08
C ASP A 7 6.30 8.41 16.34
N PRO A 8 5.51 9.17 17.12
CA PRO A 8 4.88 8.64 18.33
C PRO A 8 3.90 7.50 18.07
N PHE A 9 3.20 7.52 16.93
CA PHE A 9 2.30 6.45 16.51
C PHE A 9 3.09 5.20 16.13
N LEU A 10 4.14 5.30 15.31
CA LEU A 10 4.96 4.14 14.96
C LEU A 10 5.68 3.55 16.18
N THR A 11 6.12 4.42 17.09
CA THR A 11 6.66 4.01 18.39
C THR A 11 5.61 3.25 19.21
N SER A 12 4.34 3.70 19.20
CA SER A 12 3.24 3.00 19.89
C SER A 12 2.92 1.62 19.30
N LEU A 13 3.23 1.40 18.02
CA LEU A 13 3.16 0.10 17.35
C LEU A 13 4.36 -0.81 17.65
N GLY A 14 5.33 -0.32 18.42
CA GLY A 14 6.52 -1.07 18.83
C GLY A 14 7.67 -1.04 17.82
N LEU A 15 7.62 -0.18 16.79
CA LEU A 15 8.70 -0.08 15.81
C LEU A 15 9.93 0.59 16.44
N SER A 16 11.09 -0.02 16.22
CA SER A 16 12.40 0.54 16.54
C SER A 16 12.71 1.78 15.68
N ILE A 17 13.68 2.58 16.11
CA ILE A 17 14.11 3.76 15.36
C ILE A 17 14.58 3.41 13.95
N ASP A 18 15.29 2.30 13.77
CA ASP A 18 15.77 1.87 12.47
C ASP A 18 14.62 1.43 11.55
N GLU A 19 13.60 0.75 12.09
CA GLU A 19 12.38 0.42 11.34
C GLU A 19 11.58 1.65 10.95
N GLN A 20 11.49 2.64 11.85
CA GLN A 20 10.83 3.91 11.54
C GLN A 20 11.57 4.69 10.45
N ARG A 21 12.91 4.70 10.46
CA ARG A 21 13.72 5.29 9.37
C ARG A 21 13.55 4.58 8.05
N ALA A 22 13.49 3.24 8.07
CA ALA A 22 13.23 2.46 6.87
C ALA A 22 11.83 2.73 6.31
N TYR A 23 10.83 2.87 7.20
CA TYR A 23 9.47 3.23 6.82
C TYR A 23 9.39 4.64 6.23
N ASP A 24 10.05 5.62 6.84
CA ASP A 24 10.15 7.00 6.36
C ASP A 24 10.76 7.06 4.95
N ALA A 25 11.92 6.41 4.77
CA ALA A 25 12.57 6.32 3.46
C ALA A 25 11.73 5.59 2.40
N TYR A 26 10.95 4.58 2.81
CA TYR A 26 10.01 3.90 1.92
C TYR A 26 8.86 4.83 1.51
N CYS A 27 8.28 5.58 2.44
CA CYS A 27 7.23 6.55 2.16
C CYS A 27 7.70 7.62 1.17
N ASP A 28 8.89 8.20 1.39
CA ASP A 28 9.49 9.16 0.48
C ASP A 28 9.66 8.56 -0.93
N ALA A 29 10.23 7.36 -1.04
CA ALA A 29 10.44 6.69 -2.32
C ALA A 29 9.12 6.40 -3.06
N VAL A 30 8.03 6.08 -2.33
CA VAL A 30 6.71 5.87 -2.91
C VAL A 30 6.13 7.18 -3.44
N VAL A 31 6.28 8.28 -2.70
CA VAL A 31 5.82 9.60 -3.15
C VAL A 31 6.59 10.02 -4.40
N ASP A 32 7.93 9.95 -4.37
CA ASP A 32 8.78 10.29 -5.52
C ASP A 32 8.41 9.49 -6.77
N ALA A 33 8.20 8.18 -6.63
CA ALA A 33 7.79 7.31 -7.74
C ALA A 33 6.39 7.68 -8.26
N SER A 34 5.47 8.02 -7.37
CA SER A 34 4.10 8.42 -7.74
C SER A 34 4.10 9.76 -8.48
N GLU A 35 4.84 10.75 -7.99
CA GLU A 35 4.99 12.05 -8.64
C GLU A 35 5.67 11.94 -10.02
N ALA A 36 6.70 11.11 -10.13
CA ALA A 36 7.37 10.84 -11.40
C ALA A 36 6.41 10.19 -12.42
N GLU A 37 5.58 9.26 -11.97
CA GLU A 37 4.58 8.60 -12.83
C GLU A 37 3.47 9.55 -13.27
N ILE A 38 2.98 10.41 -12.36
CA ILE A 38 2.01 11.46 -12.68
C ILE A 38 2.63 12.44 -13.68
N ALA A 39 3.87 12.87 -13.49
CA ALA A 39 4.56 13.75 -14.43
C ALA A 39 4.75 13.09 -15.81
N ARG A 40 5.00 11.77 -15.85
CA ARG A 40 5.20 11.00 -17.08
C ARG A 40 3.89 10.78 -17.85
N THR A 41 2.79 10.52 -17.17
CA THR A 41 1.53 10.07 -17.79
C THR A 41 0.44 11.13 -17.79
N GLY A 42 0.52 12.12 -16.91
CA GLY A 42 -0.56 13.06 -16.62
C GLY A 42 -1.79 12.44 -15.97
N VAL A 43 -1.73 11.15 -15.60
CA VAL A 43 -2.87 10.41 -15.06
C VAL A 43 -2.99 10.68 -13.57
N THR A 44 -4.18 11.09 -13.16
CA THR A 44 -4.59 11.16 -11.75
C THR A 44 -5.97 10.55 -11.64
N TYR A 45 -6.25 9.85 -10.55
CA TYR A 45 -7.55 9.26 -10.30
C TYR A 45 -8.30 10.07 -9.24
N THR A 46 -9.59 10.25 -9.46
CA THR A 46 -10.51 10.68 -8.43
C THR A 46 -10.75 9.53 -7.43
N LEU A 47 -11.17 9.90 -6.22
CA LEU A 47 -11.50 8.90 -5.20
C LEU A 47 -12.58 7.92 -5.67
N ASP A 48 -13.58 8.40 -6.41
CA ASP A 48 -14.67 7.58 -6.94
C ASP A 48 -14.16 6.56 -7.97
N GLU A 49 -13.30 6.95 -8.90
CA GLU A 49 -12.68 6.03 -9.87
C GLU A 49 -11.86 4.93 -9.19
N VAL A 50 -11.12 5.29 -8.13
CA VAL A 50 -10.36 4.32 -7.33
C VAL A 50 -11.31 3.32 -6.67
N PHE A 51 -12.41 3.79 -6.09
CA PHE A 51 -13.38 2.89 -5.45
C PHE A 51 -14.10 1.99 -6.45
N GLU A 52 -14.49 2.50 -7.61
CA GLU A 52 -15.12 1.69 -8.67
C GLU A 52 -14.17 0.58 -9.14
N GLN A 53 -12.91 0.93 -9.41
CA GLN A 53 -11.90 -0.05 -9.83
C GLN A 53 -11.60 -1.07 -8.73
N ALA A 54 -11.44 -0.62 -7.48
CA ALA A 54 -11.22 -1.51 -6.34
C ALA A 54 -12.41 -2.46 -6.12
N HIS A 55 -13.64 -1.96 -6.29
CA HIS A 55 -14.83 -2.80 -6.17
C HIS A 55 -14.86 -3.88 -7.26
N ALA A 56 -14.62 -3.51 -8.52
CA ALA A 56 -14.57 -4.46 -9.63
C ALA A 56 -13.51 -5.55 -9.39
N GLU A 57 -12.34 -5.15 -8.89
CA GLU A 57 -11.26 -6.08 -8.58
C GLU A 57 -11.61 -7.00 -7.40
N ILE A 58 -12.24 -6.47 -6.35
CA ILE A 58 -12.71 -7.28 -5.22
C ILE A 58 -13.75 -8.32 -5.69
N GLU A 59 -14.68 -7.96 -6.56
CA GLU A 59 -15.67 -8.89 -7.10
C GLU A 59 -15.04 -9.95 -8.02
N ARG A 60 -13.98 -9.60 -8.76
CA ARG A 60 -13.16 -10.56 -9.51
C ARG A 60 -12.49 -11.54 -8.55
N LEU A 61 -11.79 -11.03 -7.54
CA LEU A 61 -11.06 -11.84 -6.55
C LEU A 61 -11.97 -12.78 -5.77
N LYS A 62 -13.17 -12.34 -5.36
CA LYS A 62 -14.16 -13.22 -4.71
C LYS A 62 -14.57 -14.40 -5.57
N ARG A 63 -14.62 -14.21 -6.90
CA ARG A 63 -15.02 -15.26 -7.85
C ARG A 63 -13.89 -16.23 -8.14
N GLU A 64 -12.66 -15.71 -8.30
CA GLU A 64 -11.47 -16.52 -8.58
C GLU A 64 -10.96 -17.24 -7.34
N TYR A 65 -11.12 -16.62 -6.17
CA TYR A 65 -10.65 -17.13 -4.87
C TYR A 65 -11.80 -17.07 -3.85
N PRO A 66 -12.78 -17.98 -3.98
CA PRO A 66 -13.87 -18.06 -3.01
C PRO A 66 -13.31 -18.31 -1.61
N ARG A 67 -13.91 -17.68 -0.60
CA ARG A 67 -13.44 -17.80 0.78
C ARG A 67 -13.52 -19.23 1.30
N GLU A 68 -14.45 -20.01 0.77
CA GLU A 68 -14.69 -21.42 1.08
C GLU A 68 -13.54 -22.34 0.61
N ASP A 69 -12.68 -21.84 -0.28
CA ASP A 69 -11.52 -22.54 -0.83
C ASP A 69 -10.19 -22.03 -0.25
N LEU A 70 -10.19 -20.91 0.48
CA LEU A 70 -9.01 -20.41 1.18
C LEU A 70 -8.61 -21.39 2.30
N GLY A 71 -7.42 -21.98 2.18
CA GLY A 71 -6.90 -22.97 3.12
C GLY A 71 -7.22 -24.43 2.78
N ARG A 72 -7.90 -24.70 1.65
CA ARG A 72 -7.95 -26.08 1.13
C ARG A 72 -6.55 -26.48 0.66
N PRO A 73 -6.07 -27.70 0.99
CA PRO A 73 -4.84 -28.20 0.41
C PRO A 73 -5.00 -28.19 -1.10
N CYS A 74 -4.04 -27.61 -1.83
CA CYS A 74 -3.96 -27.82 -3.27
C CYS A 74 -3.97 -29.33 -3.52
N SER A 75 -4.94 -29.83 -4.29
CA SER A 75 -5.06 -31.26 -4.58
C SER A 75 -3.71 -31.80 -5.08
N GLN A 76 -3.20 -32.85 -4.43
CA GLN A 76 -1.99 -33.55 -4.84
C GLN A 76 -2.17 -34.21 -6.21
#